data_AF-A0A6P0NAN0-F1
#
_entry.id   AF-A0A6P0NAN0-F1
#
_cell.length_a   1.000
_cell.length_b   1.000
_cell.length_c   1.000
_cell.angle_alpha   90.00
_cell.angle_beta   90.00
_cell.angle_gamma   90.00
#
_symmetry.space_group_name_H-M   'P 1'
#
loop_
_entity.id
_entity.type
_entity.pdbx_description
1 polymer ?
#
loop_
_entity_poly.entity_id
_entity_poly.type
_entity_poly.pdbx_seq_one_letter_code
_entity_poly.pdbx_strand_id
1 'polypeptide(L)'
;ITTLFRSKGGVTVDVRGLRGFIPRSHLSQHDNLDSLIGQKLTVTFLEADRDRKKLVLSQREAVRAATFSELEVGQLVEGKVAAIKPFGVFVDFNQTNGLLHIKQVSQNFVEDLSKVFEIGQVIQVMIINLDEGKGRISMSTRVLENYPGEMLEKMAEVMASAPARAERARQKLLQA
;
A
#
# COMPACT_ATOMS: atom_id res chain seq x y z
N ILE A 1 -23.12 1.52 2.86
CA ILE A 1 -23.58 2.92 2.93
C ILE A 1 -24.19 3.26 1.58
N THR A 2 -25.32 3.96 1.51
CA THR A 2 -26.03 4.18 0.23
C THR A 2 -25.75 5.59 -0.26
N THR A 3 -25.18 5.72 -1.45
CA THR A 3 -24.90 7.00 -2.07
C THR A 3 -26.21 7.66 -2.51
N LEU A 4 -26.48 8.89 -2.06
CA LEU A 4 -27.74 9.58 -2.35
C LEU A 4 -27.65 10.45 -3.61
N PHE A 5 -26.71 11.40 -3.64
CA PHE A 5 -26.58 12.34 -4.75
C PHE A 5 -25.20 13.00 -4.81
N ARG A 6 -24.79 13.36 -6.03
CA ARG A 6 -23.58 14.12 -6.35
C ARG A 6 -23.83 15.62 -6.18
N SER A 7 -22.89 16.33 -5.56
CA SER A 7 -22.88 17.80 -5.46
C SER A 7 -21.59 18.36 -6.08
N LYS A 8 -21.55 19.68 -6.34
CA LYS A 8 -20.42 20.34 -7.05
C LYS A 8 -19.03 20.13 -6.39
N GLY A 9 -18.97 19.73 -5.11
CA GLY A 9 -17.71 19.50 -4.38
C GLY A 9 -17.46 18.07 -3.87
N GLY A 10 -18.41 17.13 -4.04
CA GLY A 10 -18.31 15.80 -3.46
C GLY A 10 -19.60 15.00 -3.53
N VAL A 11 -19.65 13.88 -2.82
CA VAL A 11 -20.76 12.92 -2.86
C VAL A 11 -21.41 12.84 -1.49
N THR A 12 -22.73 13.06 -1.42
CA THR A 12 -23.49 12.88 -0.19
C THR A 12 -23.99 11.44 -0.11
N VAL A 13 -23.78 10.79 1.03
CA VAL A 13 -24.16 9.40 1.27
C VAL A 13 -25.02 9.29 2.53
N ASP A 14 -25.92 8.32 2.56
CA ASP A 14 -26.71 7.97 3.74
C ASP A 14 -26.13 6.75 4.44
N VAL A 15 -25.80 6.92 5.72
CA VAL A 15 -25.36 5.86 6.62
C VAL A 15 -26.44 5.64 7.68
N ARG A 16 -27.32 4.65 7.51
CA ARG A 16 -28.34 4.29 8.51
C ARG A 16 -29.18 5.49 8.99
N GLY A 17 -29.54 6.42 8.09
CA GLY A 17 -30.31 7.63 8.40
C GLY A 17 -29.48 8.87 8.77
N LEU A 18 -28.14 8.79 8.73
CA LEU A 18 -27.23 9.92 8.90
C LEU A 18 -26.66 10.37 7.56
N ARG A 19 -26.70 11.68 7.29
CA ARG A 19 -26.14 12.27 6.08
C ARG A 19 -24.63 12.47 6.24
N GLY A 20 -23.87 11.79 5.39
CA GLY A 20 -22.43 11.94 5.28
C GLY A 20 -22.01 12.61 3.98
N PHE A 21 -20.85 13.27 3.98
CA PHE A 21 -20.26 13.93 2.82
C PHE A 21 -18.86 13.36 2.57
N ILE A 22 -18.63 12.89 1.34
CA ILE A 22 -17.33 12.44 0.84
C ILE A 22 -16.78 13.54 -0.07
N PRO A 23 -15.68 14.21 0.30
CA PRO A 23 -15.03 15.18 -0.58
C PRO A 23 -14.51 14.49 -1.85
N ARG A 24 -14.54 15.20 -2.99
CA ARG A 24 -14.08 14.65 -4.28
C ARG A 24 -12.62 14.16 -4.26
N SER A 25 -11.77 14.74 -3.41
CA SER A 25 -10.36 14.34 -3.22
C SER A 25 -10.17 12.99 -2.49
N HIS A 26 -11.22 12.43 -1.88
CA HIS A 26 -11.18 11.16 -1.15
C HIS A 26 -11.84 9.99 -1.92
N LEU A 27 -12.30 10.24 -3.14
CA LEU A 27 -12.82 9.23 -4.06
C LEU A 27 -11.66 8.62 -4.85
N SER A 28 -11.57 7.30 -4.88
CA SER A 28 -10.52 6.55 -5.57
C SER A 28 -10.70 6.48 -7.09
N GLN A 29 -11.86 6.86 -7.63
CA GLN A 29 -12.15 6.85 -9.07
C GLN A 29 -12.42 8.26 -9.59
N HIS A 30 -11.57 8.73 -10.52
CA HIS A 30 -11.74 10.02 -11.17
C HIS A 30 -12.76 10.00 -12.33
N ASP A 31 -13.08 8.83 -12.88
CA ASP A 31 -13.73 8.74 -14.20
C ASP A 31 -15.22 8.34 -14.20
N ASN A 32 -15.80 7.83 -13.10
CA ASN A 32 -17.22 7.38 -13.09
C ASN A 32 -17.95 7.78 -11.80
N LEU A 33 -18.34 9.06 -11.72
CA LEU A 33 -19.07 9.62 -10.58
C LEU A 33 -20.55 9.21 -10.54
N ASP A 34 -21.17 8.98 -11.69
CA ASP A 34 -22.62 8.72 -11.79
C ASP A 34 -22.96 7.24 -11.49
N SER A 35 -22.02 6.31 -11.71
CA SER A 35 -22.18 4.87 -11.45
C SER A 35 -22.14 4.48 -9.96
N LEU A 36 -21.73 5.41 -9.09
CA LEU A 36 -21.60 5.21 -7.64
C LEU A 36 -22.87 5.58 -6.87
N ILE A 37 -23.85 6.23 -7.52
CA ILE A 37 -25.13 6.63 -6.91
C ILE A 37 -25.99 5.37 -6.70
N GLY A 38 -26.45 5.11 -5.47
CA GLY A 38 -27.22 3.91 -5.12
C GLY A 38 -26.41 2.64 -4.84
N GLN A 39 -25.08 2.63 -5.04
CA GLN A 39 -24.26 1.47 -4.67
C GLN A 39 -23.95 1.43 -3.16
N LYS A 40 -23.83 0.21 -2.62
CA LYS A 40 -23.37 -0.02 -1.24
C LYS A 40 -21.85 0.09 -1.19
N LEU A 41 -21.33 1.23 -0.72
CA LEU A 41 -19.89 1.44 -0.54
C LEU A 41 -19.44 1.19 0.90
N THR A 42 -18.22 0.64 1.03
CA THR A 42 -17.46 0.54 2.28
C THR A 42 -16.59 1.78 2.40
N VAL A 43 -16.80 2.59 3.45
CA VAL A 43 -16.03 3.81 3.70
C VAL A 43 -15.68 3.87 5.19
N THR A 44 -14.56 4.50 5.54
CA THR A 44 -14.13 4.68 6.93
C THR A 44 -14.53 6.06 7.40
N PHE A 45 -14.91 6.16 8.67
CA PHE A 45 -15.31 7.41 9.32
C PHE A 45 -14.06 8.23 9.65
N LEU A 46 -13.95 9.43 9.07
CA LEU A 46 -12.88 10.37 9.37
C LEU A 46 -13.24 11.23 10.58
N GLU A 47 -14.41 11.86 10.51
CA GLU A 47 -14.91 12.76 11.56
C GLU A 47 -16.43 12.63 11.65
N ALA A 48 -16.94 12.61 12.88
CA ALA A 48 -18.36 12.55 13.17
C ALA A 48 -18.76 13.69 14.09
N ASP A 49 -19.40 14.71 13.53
CA ASP A 49 -19.97 15.83 14.27
C ASP A 49 -21.41 15.48 14.67
N ARG A 50 -21.61 15.13 15.94
CA ARG A 50 -22.91 14.67 16.48
C ARG A 50 -23.93 15.80 16.58
N ASP A 51 -23.50 17.04 16.81
CA ASP A 51 -24.39 18.20 16.93
C ASP A 51 -24.97 18.61 15.57
N ARG A 52 -24.16 18.50 14.49
CA ARG A 52 -24.58 18.90 13.14
C ARG A 52 -25.07 17.74 12.26
N LYS A 53 -25.13 16.51 12.79
CA LYS A 53 -25.48 15.28 12.04
C LYS A 53 -24.71 15.18 10.71
N LYS A 54 -23.45 15.61 10.70
CA LYS A 54 -22.59 15.64 9.51
C LYS A 54 -21.45 14.64 9.72
N LEU A 55 -21.39 13.65 8.84
CA LEU A 55 -20.32 12.65 8.84
C LEU A 55 -19.38 12.95 7.67
N VAL A 56 -18.08 13.04 7.90
CA VAL A 56 -17.09 13.08 6.82
C VAL A 56 -16.57 11.67 6.61
N LEU A 57 -16.65 11.20 5.36
CA LEU A 57 -16.42 9.82 5.00
C LEU A 57 -15.34 9.73 3.93
N SER A 58 -14.47 8.73 4.02
CA SER A 58 -13.32 8.56 3.12
C SER A 58 -13.27 7.12 2.61
N GLN A 59 -13.45 6.99 1.29
CA GLN A 59 -13.34 5.69 0.61
C GLN A 59 -11.87 5.27 0.47
N ARG A 60 -10.95 6.24 0.27
CA ARG A 60 -9.50 5.99 0.26
C ARG A 60 -9.00 5.35 1.54
N GLU A 61 -9.54 5.75 2.70
CA GLU A 61 -9.12 5.18 3.98
C GLU A 61 -9.78 3.84 4.28
N ALA A 62 -10.99 3.55 3.78
CA ALA A 62 -11.53 2.20 3.88
C ALA A 62 -10.74 1.19 3.08
N VAL A 63 -10.39 1.52 1.83
CA VAL A 63 -9.57 0.62 1.04
C VAL A 63 -8.20 0.46 1.67
N ARG A 64 -7.57 1.55 2.13
CA ARG A 64 -6.30 1.47 2.85
C ARG A 64 -6.41 0.63 4.12
N ALA A 65 -7.36 0.90 5.01
CA ALA A 65 -7.51 0.16 6.26
C ALA A 65 -7.77 -1.32 6.02
N ALA A 66 -8.57 -1.68 4.99
CA ALA A 66 -8.77 -3.07 4.59
C ALA A 66 -7.47 -3.70 4.10
N THR A 67 -6.74 -3.04 3.19
CA THR A 67 -5.43 -3.51 2.73
C THR A 67 -4.46 -3.64 3.91
N PHE A 68 -4.35 -2.64 4.79
CA PHE A 68 -3.47 -2.69 5.97
C PHE A 68 -3.85 -3.82 6.95
N SER A 69 -5.14 -4.11 7.12
CA SER A 69 -5.61 -5.20 7.99
C SER A 69 -5.27 -6.59 7.43
N GLU A 70 -5.16 -6.71 6.10
CA GLU A 70 -4.76 -7.95 5.42
C GLU A 70 -3.23 -8.11 5.31
N LEU A 71 -2.46 -7.06 5.62
CA LEU A 71 -1.01 -7.07 5.54
C LEU A 71 -0.37 -7.39 6.87
N GLU A 72 0.54 -8.35 6.86
CA GLU A 72 1.33 -8.71 8.02
C GLU A 72 2.83 -8.46 7.80
N VAL A 73 3.54 -8.13 8.88
CA VAL A 73 4.99 -8.10 8.85
C VAL A 73 5.52 -9.51 8.54
N GLY A 74 6.46 -9.61 7.60
CA GLY A 74 7.01 -10.86 7.09
C GLY A 74 6.26 -11.44 5.89
N GLN A 75 5.19 -10.79 5.43
CA GLN A 75 4.50 -11.19 4.20
C GLN A 75 5.31 -10.79 2.96
N LEU A 76 5.34 -11.69 1.98
CA LEU A 76 5.85 -11.41 0.64
C LEU A 76 4.75 -10.75 -0.18
N VAL A 77 5.04 -9.58 -0.75
CA VAL A 77 4.12 -8.87 -1.63
C VAL A 77 4.80 -8.57 -2.96
N GLU A 78 4.01 -8.59 -4.01
CA GLU A 78 4.44 -8.16 -5.34
C GLU A 78 4.02 -6.71 -5.55
N GLY A 79 4.95 -5.88 -6.00
CA GLY A 79 4.71 -4.46 -6.20
C GLY A 79 5.48 -3.90 -7.40
N LYS A 80 4.98 -2.79 -7.93
CA LYS A 80 5.55 -2.12 -9.10
C LYS A 80 6.38 -0.92 -8.67
N VAL A 81 7.59 -0.79 -9.19
CA VAL A 81 8.44 0.38 -8.92
C VAL A 81 7.77 1.63 -9.48
N ALA A 82 7.36 2.54 -8.60
CA ALA A 82 6.73 3.80 -8.97
C ALA A 82 7.77 4.92 -9.16
N ALA A 83 8.79 4.96 -8.29
CA ALA A 83 9.86 5.95 -8.37
C ALA A 83 11.14 5.44 -7.71
N ILE A 84 12.28 5.87 -8.22
CA ILE A 84 13.60 5.55 -7.66
C ILE A 84 14.23 6.84 -7.16
N LYS A 85 14.73 6.83 -5.93
CA LYS A 85 15.46 7.95 -5.32
C LYS A 85 16.80 7.45 -4.76
N PRO A 86 17.79 8.33 -4.54
CA PRO A 86 19.11 7.91 -4.04
C PRO A 86 19.08 7.20 -2.68
N PHE A 87 18.07 7.47 -1.85
CA PHE A 87 17.92 6.85 -0.53
C PHE A 87 17.03 5.59 -0.53
N GLY A 88 16.32 5.30 -1.63
CA GLY A 88 15.40 4.18 -1.69
C GLY A 88 14.46 4.18 -2.90
N VAL A 89 13.76 3.07 -3.06
CA VAL A 89 12.81 2.79 -4.14
C VAL A 89 11.39 2.85 -3.58
N PHE A 90 10.51 3.57 -4.25
CA PHE A 90 9.09 3.58 -3.96
C PHE A 90 8.41 2.52 -4.81
N VAL A 91 7.73 1.60 -4.15
CA VAL A 91 7.00 0.51 -4.79
C VAL A 91 5.53 0.69 -4.45
N ASP A 92 4.71 0.76 -5.50
CA ASP A 92 3.25 0.80 -5.39
C ASP A 92 2.72 -0.63 -5.38
N PHE A 93 1.85 -0.92 -4.42
CA PHE A 93 1.15 -2.19 -4.33
C PHE A 93 -0.25 -1.97 -3.75
N ASN A 94 -1.27 -2.57 -4.37
CA ASN A 94 -2.68 -2.55 -3.90
C ASN A 94 -3.17 -1.19 -3.36
N GLN A 95 -2.93 -0.10 -4.11
CA GLN A 95 -3.33 1.28 -3.78
C GLN A 95 -2.63 1.90 -2.55
N THR A 96 -1.54 1.29 -2.12
CA THR A 96 -0.67 1.73 -1.03
C THR A 96 0.77 1.82 -1.51
N ASN A 97 1.53 2.74 -0.92
CA ASN A 97 2.92 2.96 -1.29
C ASN A 97 3.83 2.43 -0.19
N GLY A 98 4.79 1.59 -0.56
CA GLY A 98 5.86 1.19 0.32
C GLY A 98 7.19 1.80 -0.08
N LEU A 99 8.08 1.93 0.91
CA LEU A 99 9.44 2.40 0.76
C LEU A 99 10.41 1.24 0.96
N LEU A 100 11.20 0.93 -0.06
CA LEU A 100 12.34 0.05 0.00
C LEU A 100 13.60 0.89 0.19
N HIS A 101 14.16 0.90 1.39
CA HIS A 101 15.36 1.68 1.70
C HIS A 101 16.60 1.09 1.01
N ILE A 102 17.58 1.89 0.61
CA ILE A 102 18.80 1.41 -0.08
C ILE A 102 19.53 0.30 0.69
N LYS A 103 19.60 0.42 2.03
CA LYS A 103 20.17 -0.60 2.94
C LYS A 103 19.36 -1.92 3.03
N GLN A 104 18.14 -1.92 2.51
CA GLN A 104 17.21 -3.06 2.52
C GLN A 104 17.13 -3.73 1.15
N VAL A 105 17.84 -3.21 0.15
CA VAL A 105 17.86 -3.76 -1.21
C VAL A 105 18.70 -5.02 -1.29
N SER A 106 19.94 -4.95 -0.79
CA SER A 106 20.86 -6.07 -0.70
C SER A 106 21.65 -5.95 0.61
N GLN A 107 22.20 -7.06 1.09
CA GLN A 107 23.18 -7.07 2.16
C GLN A 107 24.51 -6.43 1.72
N ASN A 108 24.79 -6.39 0.41
CA ASN A 108 25.94 -5.69 -0.14
C ASN A 108 25.67 -4.19 -0.34
N PHE A 109 26.74 -3.41 -0.39
CA PHE A 109 26.66 -1.99 -0.67
C PHE A 109 26.15 -1.77 -2.10
N VAL A 110 25.06 -1.02 -2.21
CA VAL A 110 24.49 -0.59 -3.49
C VAL A 110 24.84 0.88 -3.68
N GLU A 111 25.68 1.17 -4.68
CA GLU A 111 26.02 2.55 -5.04
C GLU A 111 24.87 3.27 -5.75
N ASP A 112 24.18 2.57 -6.65
CA ASP A 112 23.19 3.17 -7.52
C ASP A 112 21.98 2.26 -7.71
N LEU A 113 20.84 2.68 -7.16
CA LEU A 113 19.57 1.97 -7.26
C LEU A 113 19.01 1.98 -8.69
N SER A 114 19.37 3.00 -9.47
CA SER A 114 18.88 3.18 -10.84
C SER A 114 19.45 2.14 -11.81
N LYS A 115 20.54 1.47 -11.43
CA LYS A 115 21.13 0.36 -12.20
C LYS A 115 20.54 -1.00 -11.84
N VAL A 116 19.90 -1.10 -10.68
CA VAL A 116 19.35 -2.34 -10.14
C VAL A 116 17.86 -2.46 -10.43
N PHE A 117 17.14 -1.34 -10.35
CA PHE A 117 15.70 -1.28 -10.57
C PHE A 117 15.34 -0.33 -11.70
N GLU A 118 14.28 -0.66 -12.42
CA GLU A 118 13.69 0.18 -13.44
C GLU A 118 12.31 0.67 -13.00
N ILE A 119 11.96 1.90 -13.40
CA ILE A 119 10.62 2.44 -13.14
C ILE A 119 9.60 1.61 -13.91
N GLY A 120 8.59 1.12 -13.21
CA GLY A 120 7.56 0.25 -13.75
C GLY A 120 7.87 -1.24 -13.70
N GLN A 121 9.05 -1.62 -13.20
CA GLN A 121 9.41 -3.00 -12.99
C GLN A 121 8.57 -3.63 -11.86
N VAL A 122 8.15 -4.87 -12.05
CA VAL A 122 7.46 -5.66 -11.03
C VAL A 122 8.50 -6.41 -10.21
N ILE A 123 8.46 -6.23 -8.90
CA ILE A 123 9.40 -6.83 -7.96
C ILE A 123 8.66 -7.42 -6.76
N GLN A 124 9.20 -8.51 -6.21
CA GLN A 124 8.70 -9.11 -4.98
C GLN A 124 9.52 -8.62 -3.80
N VAL A 125 8.83 -8.12 -2.78
CA VAL A 125 9.43 -7.48 -1.62
C VAL A 125 8.75 -8.00 -0.36
N MET A 126 9.52 -8.15 0.72
CA MET A 126 8.97 -8.55 2.00
C MET A 126 8.67 -7.32 2.86
N ILE A 127 7.53 -7.33 3.53
CA ILE A 127 7.16 -6.29 4.48
C ILE A 127 7.95 -6.51 5.77
N ILE A 128 8.72 -5.51 6.19
CA ILE A 128 9.48 -5.55 7.44
C ILE A 128 8.86 -4.71 8.54
N ASN A 129 8.08 -3.69 8.18
CA ASN A 129 7.42 -2.83 9.15
C ASN A 129 6.21 -2.14 8.51
N LEU A 130 5.13 -2.00 9.27
CA LEU A 130 3.89 -1.36 8.90
C LEU A 130 3.62 -0.21 9.88
N ASP A 131 3.55 1.01 9.38
CA ASP A 131 3.12 2.19 10.14
C ASP A 131 1.73 2.59 9.66
N GLU A 132 0.71 2.05 10.35
CA GLU A 132 -0.70 2.32 10.05
C GLU A 132 -1.06 3.79 10.27
N GLY A 133 -0.46 4.45 11.27
CA GLY A 133 -0.75 5.85 11.60
C GLY A 133 -0.37 6.83 10.51
N LYS A 134 0.71 6.55 9.76
CA LYS A 134 1.15 7.37 8.62
C LYS A 134 0.83 6.73 7.26
N GLY A 135 0.26 5.53 7.26
CA GLY A 135 0.04 4.74 6.05
C GLY A 135 1.32 4.46 5.28
N ARG A 136 2.42 4.18 6.00
CA ARG A 136 3.75 3.92 5.41
C ARG A 136 4.15 2.48 5.63
N ILE A 137 4.71 1.87 4.59
CA ILE A 137 5.11 0.46 4.62
C ILE A 137 6.60 0.38 4.32
N SER A 138 7.37 -0.20 5.23
CA SER A 138 8.79 -0.43 5.03
C SER A 138 8.98 -1.83 4.47
N MET A 139 9.70 -1.92 3.36
CA MET A 139 9.90 -3.18 2.65
C MET A 139 11.38 -3.50 2.51
N SER A 140 11.67 -4.76 2.26
CA SER A 140 13.02 -5.28 2.17
C SER A 140 13.10 -6.45 1.19
N THR A 141 14.14 -6.44 0.36
CA THR A 141 14.49 -7.55 -0.54
C THR A 141 15.69 -8.33 -0.02
N ARG A 142 16.53 -7.73 0.84
CA ARG A 142 17.72 -8.41 1.42
C ARG A 142 17.38 -9.68 2.21
N VAL A 143 16.15 -9.78 2.73
CA VAL A 143 15.71 -10.95 3.51
C VAL A 143 15.47 -12.17 2.61
N LEU A 144 15.31 -11.95 1.30
CA LEU A 144 15.17 -12.99 0.29
C LEU A 144 16.53 -13.44 -0.28
N GLU A 145 17.63 -12.76 0.07
CA GLU A 145 18.98 -13.18 -0.32
C GLU A 145 19.47 -14.35 0.54
N ASN A 146 20.04 -15.36 -0.10
CA ASN A 146 20.76 -16.44 0.59
C ASN A 146 22.19 -15.99 0.96
N TYR A 147 22.81 -15.17 0.11
CA TYR A 147 24.16 -14.66 0.31
C TYR A 147 24.23 -13.17 -0.09
N PRO A 148 25.16 -12.40 0.49
CA PRO A 148 25.25 -10.98 0.23
C PRO A 148 25.59 -10.68 -1.23
N GLY A 149 24.76 -9.87 -1.90
CA GLY A 149 24.94 -9.49 -3.31
C GLY A 149 24.21 -10.36 -4.34
N GLU A 150 23.51 -11.42 -3.91
CA GLU A 150 22.73 -12.28 -4.81
C GLU A 150 21.66 -11.49 -5.58
N MET A 151 21.05 -10.46 -4.98
CA MET A 151 20.10 -9.58 -5.68
C MET A 151 20.75 -8.79 -6.82
N LEU A 152 22.05 -8.47 -6.72
CA LEU A 152 22.78 -7.70 -7.72
C LEU A 152 23.21 -8.57 -8.91
N GLU A 153 23.58 -9.83 -8.63
CA GLU A 153 24.05 -10.76 -9.65
C GLU A 153 22.90 -11.52 -10.32
N LYS A 154 21.87 -11.88 -9.56
CA LYS A 154 20.87 -12.87 -9.95
C LYS A 154 19.46 -12.52 -9.50
N MET A 155 19.05 -11.27 -9.71
CA MET A 155 17.71 -10.79 -9.34
C MET A 155 16.59 -11.72 -9.85
N ALA A 156 16.68 -12.24 -11.07
CA ALA A 156 15.66 -13.13 -11.62
C ALA A 156 15.51 -14.46 -10.85
N GLU A 157 16.61 -15.08 -10.41
CA GLU A 157 16.56 -16.31 -9.60
C GLU A 157 16.03 -16.02 -8.19
N VAL A 158 16.41 -14.88 -7.60
CA VAL A 158 15.91 -14.47 -6.28
C VAL A 158 14.41 -14.26 -6.32
N MET A 159 13.89 -13.58 -7.35
CA MET A 159 12.46 -13.35 -7.53
C MET A 159 11.70 -14.65 -7.82
N ALA A 160 12.24 -15.55 -8.65
CA ALA A 160 11.60 -16.82 -8.96
C ALA A 160 11.48 -17.75 -7.74
N SER A 161 12.46 -17.68 -6.83
CA SER A 161 12.48 -18.49 -5.61
C SER A 161 12.03 -17.74 -4.35
N ALA A 162 11.59 -16.49 -4.50
CA ALA A 162 11.14 -15.64 -3.41
C ALA A 162 10.03 -16.27 -2.53
N PRO A 163 9.05 -17.05 -3.03
CA PRO A 163 8.03 -17.67 -2.17
C PRO A 163 8.63 -18.65 -1.17
N ALA A 164 9.53 -19.52 -1.62
CA ALA A 164 10.18 -20.54 -0.78
C ALA A 164 11.22 -19.94 0.19
N ARG A 165 11.77 -18.76 -0.15
CA ARG A 165 12.71 -18.02 0.70
C ARG A 165 11.96 -17.16 1.73
N ALA A 166 10.82 -16.62 1.35
CA ALA A 166 9.97 -15.80 2.22
C ALA A 166 9.48 -16.60 3.43
N GLU A 167 9.11 -17.86 3.27
CA GLU A 167 8.70 -18.73 4.38
C GLU A 167 9.79 -18.84 5.46
N ARG A 168 11.05 -19.01 5.03
CA ARG A 168 12.22 -19.10 5.92
C ARG A 168 12.53 -17.77 6.60
N ALA A 169 12.44 -16.68 5.84
CA ALA A 169 12.64 -15.32 6.33
C ALA A 169 11.58 -14.93 7.37
N ARG A 170 10.31 -15.27 7.12
CA ARG A 170 9.18 -15.01 8.02
C ARG A 170 9.35 -15.72 9.36
N GLN A 171 9.78 -16.99 9.36
CA GLN A 171 10.08 -17.71 10.59
C GLN A 171 11.17 -17.03 11.43
N LYS A 172 12.24 -16.53 10.80
CA LYS A 172 13.30 -15.79 11.51
C LYS A 172 12.82 -14.45 12.07
N LEU A 173 11.98 -13.72 11.32
CA LEU A 173 11.43 -12.43 11.75
C LEU A 173 10.44 -12.56 12.91
N LEU A 174 9.66 -13.64 12.97
CA LEU A 174 8.71 -13.90 14.06
C LEU A 174 9.37 -14.48 15.32
N GLN A 175 10.60 -15.00 15.21
CA GLN A 175 11.37 -15.57 16.32
C GLN A 175 12.38 -14.60 16.95
N ALA A 176 12.58 -13.41 16.37
CA ALA A 176 13.56 -12.40 16.80
C ALA A 176 12.88 -11.23 17.53
#